data_AF-A0A2E3MHN0-F1
#
_entry.id   AF-A0A2E3MHN0-F1
#
_cell.length_a   1.000
_cell.length_b   1.000
_cell.length_c   1.000
_cell.angle_alpha   90.00
_cell.angle_beta   90.00
_cell.angle_gamma   90.00
#
_symmetry.space_group_name_H-M   'P 1'
#
loop_
_entity.id
_entity.type
_entity.pdbx_description
1 polymer ?
#
loop_
_entity_poly.entity_id
_entity_poly.type
_entity_poly.pdbx_seq_one_letter_code
_entity_poly.pdbx_strand_id
1 'polypeptide(L)' 'MSGIGPGSLIVILVIVVLLFGTKRLRSLGKDLGIGVKSFKKGLHDDDNESDNPKPSGD' A
#
# COMPACT_ATOMS: atom_id res chain seq x y z
N MET A 1 27.53 2.92 17.56
CA MET A 1 26.31 3.66 17.19
C MET A 1 25.13 2.70 17.22
N SER A 2 24.43 2.68 18.34
CA SER A 2 23.30 1.78 18.62
C SER A 2 22.03 2.39 18.02
N GLY A 3 21.88 2.29 16.71
CA GLY A 3 20.66 2.66 16.01
C GLY A 3 19.62 1.55 16.13
N ILE A 4 18.37 1.94 16.33
CA ILE A 4 17.17 1.08 16.28
C ILE A 4 17.30 0.14 15.08
N GLY A 5 17.69 -1.11 15.35
CA GLY A 5 17.91 -2.10 14.30
C GLY A 5 16.57 -2.59 13.74
N PRO A 6 16.51 -3.04 12.47
CA PRO A 6 15.28 -3.55 11.86
C PRO A 6 14.57 -4.63 12.70
N GLY A 7 15.32 -5.41 13.51
CA GLY A 7 14.77 -6.41 14.42
C GLY A 7 13.89 -5.85 15.55
N SER A 8 14.17 -4.64 16.04
CA SER A 8 13.36 -4.02 17.11
C SER A 8 11.97 -3.59 16.61
N LEU A 9 11.86 -3.16 15.36
CA LEU A 9 10.59 -2.83 14.72
C LEU A 9 9.68 -4.05 14.56
N ILE A 10 10.26 -5.23 14.33
CA ILE A 10 9.50 -6.49 14.23
C ILE A 10 8.84 -6.84 15.56
N VAL A 11 9.54 -6.69 16.69
CA VAL A 11 8.97 -6.97 18.02
C VAL A 11 7.80 -6.04 18.31
N ILE A 12 7.94 -4.75 18.01
CA ILE A 12 6.87 -3.76 18.16
C ILE A 12 5.68 -4.11 17.26
N LEU A 13 5.92 -4.47 16.00
CA LEU A 13 4.88 -4.89 15.06
C LEU A 13 4.08 -6.07 15.61
N VAL A 14 4.77 -7.10 16.14
CA VAL A 14 4.11 -8.28 16.72
C VAL A 14 3.22 -7.88 17.90
N ILE A 15 3.69 -7.02 18.80
CA ILE A 15 2.89 -6.53 19.93
C ILE A 15 1.64 -5.80 19.43
N VAL A 16 1.77 -4.91 18.43
CA VAL A 16 0.64 -4.21 17.83
C VAL A 16 -0.36 -5.21 17.22
N VAL A 17 0.12 -6.23 16.50
CA VAL A 17 -0.78 -7.27 15.94
C VAL A 17 -1.51 -8.04 17.04
N LEU A 18 -0.86 -8.33 18.18
CA LEU A 18 -1.49 -9.01 19.32
C LEU A 18 -2.55 -8.14 20.02
N LEU A 19 -2.28 -6.84 20.20
CA LEU A 19 -3.21 -5.90 20.85
C LEU A 19 -4.45 -5.64 20.00
N PHE A 20 -4.26 -5.35 18.71
CA PHE A 20 -5.34 -5.00 17.81
C PHE A 20 -6.02 -6.23 17.17
N GLY A 21 -5.32 -7.36 17.15
CA GLY A 21 -5.72 -8.58 16.46
C GLY A 21 -5.58 -8.49 14.94
N THR A 22 -5.34 -9.63 14.29
CA THR A 22 -5.18 -9.72 12.83
C THR A 22 -6.44 -9.30 12.06
N LYS A 23 -7.63 -9.48 12.65
CA LYS A 23 -8.92 -9.16 12.01
C LYS A 23 -9.11 -7.64 11.84
N ARG A 24 -8.81 -6.83 12.86
CA ARG A 24 -8.91 -5.38 12.76
C ARG A 24 -7.83 -4.82 11.84
N LEU A 25 -6.61 -5.31 11.96
CA LEU A 25 -5.49 -4.89 11.11
C LEU A 25 -5.75 -5.20 9.62
N ARG A 26 -6.38 -6.35 9.31
CA ARG A 26 -6.78 -6.70 7.95
C ARG A 26 -7.90 -5.81 7.41
N SER A 27 -8.89 -5.46 8.24
CA SER A 27 -9.97 -4.55 7.85
C SER A 27 -9.41 -3.17 7.51
N LEU A 28 -8.64 -2.59 8.43
CA LEU A 28 -8.01 -1.28 8.23
C LEU A 28 -7.01 -1.30 7.06
N GLY A 29 -6.22 -2.36 6.93
CA GLY A 29 -5.27 -2.53 5.83
C GLY A 29 -5.96 -2.68 4.47
N LYS A 30 -7.16 -3.28 4.40
CA LYS A 30 -7.93 -3.36 3.17
C LYS A 30 -8.41 -1.98 2.72
N ASP A 31 -8.94 -1.18 3.64
CA ASP A 31 -9.46 0.16 3.35
C ASP A 31 -8.33 1.12 2.96
N LEU A 32 -7.23 1.11 3.72
CA LEU A 32 -6.01 1.87 3.40
C LEU A 32 -5.39 1.39 2.09
N GLY A 33 -5.37 0.08 1.84
CA GLY A 33 -4.82 -0.52 0.63
C GLY A 33 -5.58 -0.10 -0.64
N ILE A 34 -6.90 0.02 -0.57
CA ILE A 34 -7.71 0.54 -1.68
C ILE A 34 -7.35 2.00 -1.97
N GLY A 35 -7.24 2.84 -0.93
CA GLY A 35 -6.86 4.25 -1.07
C GLY A 35 -5.45 4.41 -1.67
N VAL A 36 -4.47 3.68 -1.16
CA VAL A 36 -3.08 3.69 -1.67
C VAL A 36 -3.01 3.15 -3.09
N LYS A 37 -3.80 2.13 -3.45
CA LYS A 37 -3.86 1.60 -4.82
C LYS A 37 -4.38 2.64 -5.80
N SER A 38 -5.46 3.35 -5.46
CA SER A 38 -6.00 4.42 -6.30
C SER A 38 -5.04 5.61 -6.39
N PHE A 39 -4.37 5.96 -5.29
CA PHE A 39 -3.35 7.01 -5.27
C PHE A 39 -2.16 6.66 -6.17
N LYS A 40 -1.63 5.43 -6.05
CA LYS A 40 -0.56 4.93 -6.92
C LYS A 40 -1.00 4.87 -8.38
N LYS A 41 -2.25 4.49 -8.65
CA LYS A 41 -2.78 4.47 -10.01
C LYS A 41 -2.86 5.89 -10.59
N GLY A 42 -3.38 6.86 -9.86
CA GLY A 42 -3.43 8.26 -10.32
C GLY A 42 -2.04 8.84 -10.60
N LEU A 43 -1.06 8.55 -9.73
CA LEU A 43 0.34 8.94 -9.96
C LEU A 43 0.94 8.29 -11.21
N HIS A 44 0.56 7.05 -11.54
CA HIS A 44 1.08 6.36 -12.72
C HIS A 44 0.26 6.63 -14.00
N ASP A 45 -1.03 6.95 -13.92
CA ASP A 45 -1.85 7.36 -15.08
C ASP A 45 -1.33 8.69 -15.64
N ASP A 46 -0.90 9.63 -14.79
CA ASP A 46 -0.22 10.87 -15.23
C ASP A 46 1.10 10.58 -15.99
N ASP A 47 1.76 9.44 -15.71
CA ASP A 47 2.97 9.00 -16.42
C ASP A 47 2.70 8.09 -17.64
N ASN A 48 1.49 7.53 -17.79
CA ASN A 48 1.14 6.55 -18.84
C ASN A 48 -0.02 6.99 -19.77
N GLU A 49 -0.53 8.22 -19.67
CA GLU A 49 -1.40 8.85 -20.68
C GLU A 49 -0.57 9.24 -21.94
N SER A 50 0.07 8.24 -22.56
CA SER A 50 0.70 8.35 -23.88
C SER A 50 0.58 7.06 -24.70
N ASP A 51 -0.11 6.02 -24.21
CA ASP A 51 -0.23 4.75 -24.94
C ASP A 51 -1.63 4.13 -24.88
N ASN A 52 -2.63 4.89 -25.35
CA ASN A 52 -3.88 4.28 -25.82
C ASN A 52 -3.97 4.46 -27.35
N PRO A 53 -3.76 3.40 -28.14
CA PRO A 53 -4.00 3.46 -29.58
C PRO A 53 -5.51 3.59 -29.79
N LYS A 54 -5.92 4.76 -30.28
CA LYS A 54 -7.28 5.00 -30.75
C LYS A 54 -7.64 3.88 -31.75
N PRO A 55 -8.79 3.20 -31.62
CA PRO A 55 -9.23 2.31 -32.67
C PRO A 55 -9.64 3.16 -33.87
N SER A 56 -8.76 3.19 -34.86
CA SER A 56 -9.04 3.66 -36.22
C SER A 56 -9.55 2.49 -37.07
N GLY A 57 -10.68 2.68 -37.74
CA GLY A 57 -11.32 1.76 -38.71
C GLY A 57 -12.74 1.39 -38.25
N ASP A 58 -13.83 1.64 -38.98
CA ASP A 58 -14.06 1.99 -40.39
C ASP A 58 -15.08 3.14 -40.56
#